data_AF-A0A376RRG6-F1
#
_entry.id   AF-A0A376RRG6-F1
#
_cell.length_a   1.000
_cell.length_b   1.000
_cell.length_c   1.000
_cell.angle_alpha   90.00
_cell.angle_beta   90.00
_cell.angle_gamma   90.00
#
_symmetry.space_group_name_H-M   'P 1'
#
loop_
_entity.id
_entity.type
_entity.pdbx_description
1 polymer ?
#
loop_
_entity_poly.entity_id
_entity_poly.type
_entity_poly.pdbx_seq_one_letter_code
_entity_poly.pdbx_strand_id
1 'polypeptide(L)' 'MLEVPSVMFIIDQCCEEIDFFSIGSNDLTQYLLAVDRDNAKVTRHYNSLNPAFLRALDYAVQAVHRQGKWIGSVR' A
#
# COMPACT_ATOMS: atom_id res chain seq x y z
N MET A 1 -8.87 -3.77 -0.05
CA MET A 1 -7.95 -2.81 -0.70
C MET A 1 -6.75 -2.61 0.21
N LEU A 2 -5.54 -2.55 -0.32
CA LEU A 2 -4.31 -2.24 0.42
C LEU A 2 -4.05 -0.75 0.31
N GLU A 3 -4.53 0.01 1.28
CA GLU A 3 -4.46 1.47 1.33
C GLU A 3 -4.02 2.03 2.68
N VAL A 4 -4.14 1.24 3.75
CA VAL A 4 -3.70 1.61 5.11
C VAL A 4 -2.44 0.83 5.48
N PRO A 5 -1.35 1.47 5.93
CA PRO A 5 -0.09 0.79 6.27
C PRO A 5 -0.23 -0.29 7.34
N SER A 6 -1.21 -0.19 8.26
CA SER A 6 -1.46 -1.21 9.28
C SER A 6 -1.70 -2.60 8.69
N VAL A 7 -2.37 -2.68 7.52
CA VAL A 7 -2.68 -3.93 6.82
C VAL A 7 -1.40 -4.67 6.43
N MET A 8 -0.30 -3.94 6.16
CA MET A 8 0.98 -4.54 5.76
C MET A 8 1.59 -5.42 6.86
N PHE A 9 1.28 -5.13 8.13
CA PHE A 9 1.78 -5.89 9.27
C PHE A 9 0.99 -7.16 9.55
N ILE A 10 -0.19 -7.31 8.94
CA ILE A 10 -1.13 -8.42 9.17
C ILE A 10 -1.61 -9.05 7.84
N ILE A 11 -0.81 -8.96 6.77
CA ILE A 11 -1.18 -9.47 5.44
C ILE A 11 -1.54 -10.95 5.48
N ASP A 12 -0.78 -11.74 6.24
CA ASP A 12 -1.01 -13.16 6.46
C ASP A 12 -2.40 -13.42 7.03
N GLN A 13 -2.79 -12.71 8.10
CA GLN A 13 -4.12 -12.81 8.71
C GLN A 13 -5.21 -12.36 7.74
N CYS A 14 -4.99 -11.25 7.02
CA CYS A 14 -5.95 -10.78 6.03
C CYS A 14 -6.15 -11.79 4.88
N CYS A 15 -5.10 -12.51 4.46
CA CYS A 15 -5.18 -13.53 3.41
C CYS A 15 -6.06 -14.74 3.77
N GLU A 16 -6.30 -15.00 5.06
CA GLU A 16 -7.22 -16.05 5.52
C GLU A 16 -8.68 -15.70 5.16
N GLU A 17 -9.00 -14.41 5.14
CA GLU A 17 -10.37 -13.90 5.02
C GLU A 17 -10.72 -13.32 3.63
N ILE A 18 -9.71 -13.08 2.77
CA ILE A 18 -9.93 -12.43 1.47
C ILE A 18 -9.28 -13.19 0.30
N ASP A 19 -9.85 -13.01 -0.89
CA ASP A 19 -9.39 -13.66 -2.12
C ASP A 19 -8.18 -12.96 -2.75
N PHE A 20 -8.13 -11.63 -2.66
CA PHE A 20 -7.07 -10.83 -3.28
C PHE A 20 -6.95 -9.42 -2.69
N PHE A 21 -5.84 -8.75 -3.01
CA PHE A 21 -5.63 -7.33 -2.71
C PHE A 21 -5.68 -6.46 -3.98
N SER A 22 -6.31 -5.28 -3.84
CA SER A 22 -6.18 -4.19 -4.81
C SER A 22 -5.44 -3.02 -4.15
N ILE A 23 -4.41 -2.47 -4.80
CA ILE A 23 -3.55 -1.42 -4.25
C ILE A 23 -4.22 -0.05 -4.42
N GLY A 24 -4.54 0.59 -3.29
CA GLY A 24 -4.98 1.99 -3.24
C GLY A 24 -3.77 2.91 -3.14
N SER A 25 -2.99 3.04 -4.23
CA SER A 25 -1.69 3.74 -4.21
C SER A 25 -1.76 5.19 -3.73
N ASN A 26 -2.90 5.85 -3.96
CA ASN A 26 -3.17 7.20 -3.52
C ASN A 26 -3.12 7.34 -1.99
N ASP A 27 -4.03 6.64 -1.32
CA ASP A 27 -4.16 6.71 0.12
C ASP A 27 -2.99 6.01 0.81
N LEU A 28 -2.46 4.94 0.22
CA LEU A 28 -1.26 4.28 0.73
C LEU A 28 -0.05 5.22 0.74
N THR A 29 0.17 6.01 -0.32
CA THR A 29 1.26 7.00 -0.35
C THR A 29 1.05 8.07 0.71
N GLN A 30 -0.20 8.57 0.84
CA GLN A 30 -0.55 9.60 1.81
C GLN A 30 -0.28 9.14 3.26
N TYR A 31 -0.78 7.97 3.64
CA TYR A 31 -0.61 7.47 5.01
C TYR A 31 0.82 7.01 5.28
N LEU A 32 1.51 6.40 4.30
CA LEU A 32 2.87 5.91 4.48
C LEU A 32 3.90 7.04 4.57
N LEU A 33 3.71 8.14 3.84
CA LEU A 33 4.58 9.31 3.90
C LEU A 33 4.12 10.36 4.93
N ALA A 34 2.93 10.18 5.53
CA ALA A 34 2.26 11.16 6.37
C ALA A 34 2.09 12.52 5.69
N VAL A 35 1.70 12.51 4.40
CA VAL A 35 1.49 13.70 3.57
C VAL A 35 0.09 13.70 3.01
N ASP A 36 -0.73 14.64 3.48
CA ASP A 36 -2.02 14.96 2.88
C ASP A 36 -1.83 15.56 1.48
N ARG A 37 -2.33 14.86 0.44
CA ARG A 37 -2.17 15.28 -0.96
C ARG A 37 -2.97 16.54 -1.31
N ASP A 38 -4.05 16.81 -0.60
CA ASP A 38 -4.95 17.94 -0.82
C ASP A 38 -4.50 19.19 -0.04
N ASN A 39 -3.55 19.03 0.88
CA ASN A 39 -2.97 20.14 1.63
C ASN A 39 -1.78 20.77 0.89
N ALA A 40 -2.02 21.93 0.30
CA ALA A 40 -1.03 22.71 -0.46
C ALA A 40 0.28 23.02 0.30
N LYS A 41 0.27 23.01 1.65
CA LYS A 41 1.48 23.26 2.45
C LYS A 41 2.47 22.09 2.41
N VAL A 42 1.97 20.86 2.20
CA VAL A 42 2.77 19.62 2.30
C VAL A 42 2.77 18.79 1.02
N THR A 43 1.85 19.03 0.07
CA THR A 43 1.68 18.26 -1.17
C THR A 43 2.97 18.07 -1.99
N ARG A 44 3.94 18.99 -1.91
CA ARG A 44 5.28 18.85 -2.54
C ARG A 44 6.08 17.62 -2.05
N HIS A 45 5.74 17.07 -0.90
CA HIS A 45 6.36 15.88 -0.32
C HIS A 45 5.62 14.59 -0.69
N TYR A 46 4.44 14.69 -1.33
CA TYR A 46 3.71 13.54 -1.83
C TYR A 46 4.42 12.98 -3.06
N ASN A 47 4.97 11.77 -2.93
CA ASN A 47 5.76 11.14 -3.99
C ASN A 47 5.50 9.63 -4.01
N SER A 48 4.70 9.18 -4.99
CA SER A 48 4.41 7.76 -5.21
C SER A 48 5.59 6.94 -5.74
N LEU A 49 6.72 7.59 -6.06
CA LEU A 49 7.99 6.95 -6.41
C LEU A 49 9.03 7.06 -5.28
N ASN A 50 8.61 7.44 -4.07
CA ASN A 50 9.50 7.47 -2.91
C ASN A 50 10.07 6.05 -2.66
N PRO A 51 11.39 5.90 -2.44
CA PRO A 51 11.99 4.59 -2.17
C PRO A 51 11.35 3.82 -0.99
N ALA A 52 10.86 4.52 0.03
CA ALA A 52 10.14 3.90 1.15
C ALA A 52 8.81 3.28 0.67
N PHE A 53 8.06 4.00 -0.17
CA PHE A 53 6.83 3.50 -0.76
C PHE A 53 7.08 2.31 -1.70
N LEU A 54 8.09 2.39 -2.57
CA LEU A 54 8.42 1.29 -3.49
C LEU A 54 8.85 0.02 -2.74
N ARG A 55 9.64 0.16 -1.66
CA ARG A 55 10.00 -0.98 -0.79
C ARG A 55 8.80 -1.54 -0.04
N ALA A 56 7.90 -0.68 0.42
CA ALA A 56 6.66 -1.12 1.05
C ALA A 56 5.80 -1.92 0.06
N LEU A 57 5.68 -1.43 -1.17
CA LEU A 57 4.95 -2.10 -2.25
C LEU A 57 5.54 -3.48 -2.57
N ASP A 58 6.86 -3.57 -2.74
CA ASP A 58 7.56 -4.85 -2.96
C ASP A 58 7.33 -5.83 -1.80
N TYR A 59 7.48 -5.37 -0.56
CA TYR A 59 7.20 -6.18 0.62
C TYR A 59 5.77 -6.73 0.61
N ALA A 60 4.77 -5.88 0.34
CA ALA A 60 3.37 -6.29 0.31
C ALA A 60 3.11 -7.30 -0.81
N VAL A 61 3.66 -7.07 -2.00
CA VAL A 61 3.54 -7.99 -3.14
C VAL A 61 4.12 -9.36 -2.80
N GLN A 62 5.32 -9.40 -2.24
CA GLN A 62 5.94 -10.65 -1.83
C GLN A 62 5.14 -11.35 -0.70
N ALA A 63 4.63 -10.60 0.27
CA ALA A 63 3.83 -11.14 1.36
C ALA A 63 2.53 -11.80 0.85
N VAL A 64 1.81 -11.14 -0.06
CA VAL A 64 0.59 -11.68 -0.65
C VAL A 64 0.88 -12.90 -1.52
N HIS A 65 1.93 -12.87 -2.34
CA HIS A 65 2.31 -14.01 -3.17
C HIS A 65 2.75 -15.22 -2.34
N ARG A 66 3.40 -15.03 -1.18
CA ARG A 66 3.72 -16.13 -0.24
C ARG A 66 2.48 -16.85 0.29
N GLN A 67 1.34 -16.17 0.36
CA GLN A 67 0.05 -16.74 0.75
C GLN A 67 -0.71 -17.37 -0.42
N GLY A 68 -0.13 -17.40 -1.64
CA GLY A 68 -0.78 -17.93 -2.83
C GLY A 68 -1.95 -17.08 -3.33
N LYS A 69 -2.06 -15.82 -2.86
CA LYS A 69 -3.13 -14.89 -3.24
C LYS A 69 -2.65 -13.91 -4.32
N TRP A 70 -3.59 -13.26 -4.98
CA TRP A 70 -3.30 -12.25 -6.00
C TRP A 70 -3.28 -10.83 -5.43
N ILE A 71 -2.44 -9.97 -5.99
CA ILE A 71 -2.41 -8.54 -5.73
C ILE A 71 -2.22 -7.76 -7.03
N GLY A 72 -2.98 -6.69 -7.21
CA GLY A 72 -2.83 -5.81 -8.36
C GLY A 72 -3.24 -4.38 -8.07
N SER A 73 -3.07 -3.50 -9.06
CA SER A 73 -3.55 -2.11 -9.01
C SER A 73 -4.60 -1.93 -10.09
N VAL A 74 -5.80 -1.50 -9.71
CA VAL A 74 -6.80 -1.05 -10.68
C VAL A 74 -6.45 0.39 -11.06
N ARG A 75 -6.36 0.67 -12.36
CA ARG A 75 -6.31 2.04 -12.89
C ARG A 75 -7.71 2.55 -13.13
#